data_AF-A0A6V7S4M3-F1
#
_entry.id   AF-A0A6V7S4M3-F1
#
_cell.length_a   1.000
_cell.length_b   1.000
_cell.length_c   1.000
_cell.angle_alpha   90.00
_cell.angle_beta   90.00
_cell.angle_gamma   90.00
#
_symmetry.space_group_name_H-M   'P 1'
#
loop_
_entity.id
_entity.type
_entity.pdbx_description
1 polymer ?
#
loop_
_entity_poly.entity_id
_entity_poly.type
_entity_poly.pdbx_seq_one_letter_code
_entity_poly.pdbx_strand_id
1 'polypeptide(L)'
;MKCSGKVGYFLNLKKEYGDRAEVLMKKLEEGKTVQAAFINDFIKIDYINIFKVLLYMIKDKKVKTSFGGLFVDEKYANLLAYSATSENNNNLSYEIITQNNCKHNENYDSVNDASQLDGGTIVQYNTSDDNAKSGLCEKTESNGDYRKITISKSELLNIDGVIKYDGMIENVEKLAYYLNPCSFLSAYFLDVKKNEHVLDMCAAPGGKSLIIANKLFGFDISPLDRINNINILDDKNIEINCCLNVLNYYKVNREGCLVVNEFNKARYDRLKQVLHKHLPSDLIKSGNLHITNYNGLQLNSFIRFQKFHKILLDVPCSTDEHLIKKGTNDINKWTFNSIKNNSNIQYDLLVNSFHLLHKNGVIIYSTCALSHYENDYNIERFIKKFKKEVNILDFLEEEYERVYKEKIMNNHTIENDSHMPCHCKMETPDTSTNHANHNVSCTSHTNNNASCTNTKNFSEFKKNTNFLKFFEKTKYGYISLPDKSPFGILYICKIKKI
;
A
#
# COMPACT_ATOMS: atom_id res chain seq x y z
N MET A 1 35.02 -26.26 -7.31
CA MET A 1 34.35 -26.85 -8.49
C MET A 1 33.35 -25.84 -9.05
N LYS A 2 33.38 -25.55 -10.36
CA LYS A 2 32.38 -24.72 -11.03
C LYS A 2 31.18 -25.60 -11.38
N CYS A 3 30.34 -25.91 -10.38
CA CYS A 3 29.09 -26.63 -10.63
C CYS A 3 28.05 -25.63 -11.16
N SER A 4 27.43 -25.92 -12.29
CA SER A 4 26.29 -25.19 -12.85
C SER A 4 24.99 -25.95 -12.59
N GLY A 5 23.86 -25.36 -12.97
CA GLY A 5 22.57 -26.02 -12.88
C GLY A 5 22.07 -26.21 -11.45
N LYS A 6 21.18 -27.19 -11.25
CA LYS A 6 20.53 -27.45 -9.94
C LYS A 6 21.53 -27.75 -8.82
N VAL A 7 22.58 -28.52 -9.09
CA VAL A 7 23.63 -28.83 -8.10
C VAL A 7 24.44 -27.59 -7.75
N GLY A 8 24.83 -26.79 -8.75
CA GLY A 8 25.52 -25.52 -8.52
C GLY A 8 24.69 -24.54 -7.68
N TYR A 9 23.41 -24.43 -8.00
CA TYR A 9 22.46 -23.59 -7.28
C TYR A 9 22.30 -24.05 -5.82
N PHE A 10 22.10 -25.35 -5.59
CA PHE A 10 22.00 -25.90 -4.24
C PHE A 10 23.28 -25.67 -3.42
N LEU A 11 24.47 -25.85 -4.01
CA LEU A 11 25.72 -25.55 -3.32
C LEU A 11 25.86 -24.05 -2.99
N ASN A 12 25.36 -23.17 -3.85
CA ASN A 12 25.30 -21.74 -3.53
C ASN A 12 24.37 -21.46 -2.35
N LEU A 13 23.18 -22.05 -2.34
CA LEU A 13 22.26 -21.96 -1.20
C LEU A 13 22.89 -22.53 0.07
N LYS A 14 23.58 -23.68 0.00
CA LYS A 14 24.25 -24.29 1.15
C LYS A 14 25.36 -23.41 1.71
N LYS A 15 26.08 -22.69 0.83
CA LYS A 15 27.07 -21.70 1.24
C LYS A 15 26.44 -20.49 1.95
N GLU A 16 25.29 -20.01 1.47
CA GLU A 16 24.65 -18.81 1.97
C GLU A 16 23.75 -19.07 3.19
N TYR A 17 23.02 -20.20 3.23
CA TYR A 17 21.97 -20.52 4.20
C TYR A 17 22.25 -21.80 5.02
N GLY A 18 23.38 -22.48 4.81
CA GLY A 18 23.75 -23.68 5.54
C GLY A 18 22.74 -24.82 5.38
N ASP A 19 22.35 -25.44 6.49
CA ASP A 19 21.43 -26.57 6.51
C ASP A 19 20.00 -26.19 6.08
N ARG A 20 19.63 -24.89 6.12
CA ARG A 20 18.34 -24.40 5.61
C ARG A 20 18.20 -24.55 4.09
N ALA A 21 19.30 -24.72 3.36
CA ALA A 21 19.30 -24.82 1.91
C ALA A 21 18.39 -25.94 1.37
N GLU A 22 18.34 -27.09 2.06
CA GLU A 22 17.50 -28.23 1.68
C GLU A 22 16.01 -27.89 1.83
N VAL A 23 15.65 -27.25 2.94
CA VAL A 23 14.27 -26.80 3.20
C VAL A 23 13.85 -25.75 2.18
N LEU A 24 14.71 -24.77 1.88
CA LEU A 24 14.44 -23.72 0.90
C LEU A 24 14.22 -24.31 -0.50
N MET A 25 15.09 -25.21 -0.95
CA MET A 25 14.93 -25.90 -2.24
C MET A 25 13.61 -26.66 -2.30
N LYS A 26 13.29 -27.45 -1.27
CA LYS A 26 12.05 -28.22 -1.22
C LYS A 26 10.83 -27.31 -1.27
N LYS A 27 10.82 -26.19 -0.54
CA LYS A 27 9.71 -25.23 -0.52
C LYS A 27 9.51 -24.52 -1.86
N LEU A 28 10.60 -24.22 -2.57
CA LEU A 28 10.53 -23.65 -3.91
C LEU A 28 9.92 -24.64 -4.92
N GLU A 29 10.15 -25.94 -4.73
CA GLU A 29 9.56 -27.01 -5.54
C GLU A 29 8.10 -27.31 -5.17
N GLU A 30 7.72 -27.24 -3.89
CA GLU A 30 6.36 -27.55 -3.37
C GLU A 30 5.25 -26.58 -3.86
N GLY A 31 5.61 -25.41 -4.36
CA GLY A 31 4.77 -24.71 -5.35
C GLY A 31 3.38 -24.25 -4.90
N LYS A 32 3.17 -23.80 -3.65
CA LYS A 32 1.92 -23.09 -3.32
C LYS A 32 1.97 -21.67 -3.87
N THR A 33 1.28 -21.41 -4.96
CA THR A 33 1.09 -20.04 -5.47
C THR A 33 -0.02 -19.37 -4.67
N VAL A 34 0.36 -18.52 -3.73
CA VAL A 34 -0.60 -17.60 -3.13
C VAL A 34 -0.87 -16.51 -4.15
N GLN A 35 -2.08 -16.51 -4.70
CA GLN A 35 -2.54 -15.43 -5.55
C GLN A 35 -3.29 -14.43 -4.67
N ALA A 36 -2.99 -13.14 -4.87
CA ALA A 36 -3.73 -12.05 -4.26
C ALA A 36 -4.41 -11.25 -5.35
N ALA A 37 -5.56 -10.66 -5.02
CA ALA A 37 -6.24 -9.71 -5.87
C ALA A 37 -5.98 -8.29 -5.36
N PHE A 38 -5.66 -7.37 -6.27
CA PHE A 38 -5.54 -5.94 -6.02
C PHE A 38 -6.60 -5.21 -6.83
N ILE A 39 -7.39 -4.37 -6.15
CA ILE A 39 -8.43 -3.53 -6.75
C ILE A 39 -7.83 -2.17 -7.07
N ASN A 40 -8.15 -1.65 -8.25
CA ASN A 40 -7.72 -0.33 -8.65
C ASN A 40 -8.83 0.71 -8.42
N ASP A 41 -8.47 1.85 -7.84
CA ASP A 41 -9.36 2.99 -7.57
C ASP A 41 -9.89 3.64 -8.86
N PHE A 42 -9.30 3.31 -10.01
CA PHE A 42 -9.66 3.88 -11.31
C PHE A 42 -10.93 3.31 -11.96
N ILE A 43 -11.66 2.42 -11.28
CA ILE A 43 -12.98 1.96 -11.73
C ILE A 43 -13.95 3.14 -11.59
N LYS A 44 -14.58 3.57 -12.71
CA LYS A 44 -15.43 4.76 -12.70
C LYS A 44 -16.71 4.52 -11.89
N ILE A 45 -16.72 5.18 -10.72
CA ILE A 45 -17.81 5.99 -10.15
C ILE A 45 -19.20 5.33 -10.20
N ASP A 46 -19.33 4.14 -9.63
CA ASP A 46 -20.51 3.84 -8.83
C ASP A 46 -20.10 2.90 -7.69
N TYR A 47 -20.54 3.17 -6.46
CA TYR A 47 -20.36 2.30 -5.30
C TYR A 47 -20.89 0.89 -5.61
N ILE A 48 -21.86 0.77 -6.52
CA ILE A 48 -22.36 -0.50 -7.04
C ILE A 48 -21.22 -1.34 -7.65
N ASN A 49 -20.34 -0.76 -8.45
CA ASN A 49 -19.26 -1.50 -9.11
C ASN A 49 -18.18 -1.95 -8.12
N ILE A 50 -17.78 -1.06 -7.21
CA ILE A 50 -16.85 -1.38 -6.11
C ILE A 50 -17.43 -2.51 -5.27
N PHE A 51 -18.70 -2.39 -4.90
CA PHE A 51 -19.39 -3.37 -4.08
C PHE A 51 -19.54 -4.72 -4.79
N LYS A 52 -19.89 -4.75 -6.08
CA LYS A 52 -19.92 -5.99 -6.88
C LYS A 52 -18.56 -6.69 -6.92
N VAL A 53 -17.47 -5.94 -7.08
CA VAL A 53 -16.11 -6.47 -7.03
C VAL A 53 -15.79 -7.04 -5.64
N LEU A 54 -16.10 -6.31 -4.58
CA LEU A 54 -15.87 -6.76 -3.19
C LEU A 54 -16.71 -7.98 -2.82
N LEU A 55 -17.99 -7.99 -3.17
CA LEU A 55 -18.88 -9.13 -2.98
C LEU A 55 -18.42 -10.36 -3.75
N TYR A 56 -17.98 -10.21 -5.00
CA TYR A 56 -17.38 -11.32 -5.76
C TYR A 56 -16.18 -11.90 -5.01
N MET A 57 -15.27 -11.04 -4.53
CA MET A 57 -14.07 -11.46 -3.80
C MET A 57 -14.40 -12.17 -2.47
N ILE A 58 -15.43 -11.72 -1.76
CA ILE A 58 -15.89 -12.33 -0.50
C ILE A 58 -16.64 -13.65 -0.76
N LYS A 59 -17.60 -13.66 -1.71
CA LYS A 59 -18.46 -14.81 -2.04
C LYS A 59 -17.67 -16.01 -2.51
N ASP A 60 -16.60 -15.78 -3.27
CA ASP A 60 -15.72 -16.84 -3.75
C ASP A 60 -14.87 -17.49 -2.64
N LYS A 61 -14.93 -17.00 -1.39
CA LYS A 61 -14.15 -17.49 -0.23
C LYS A 61 -12.63 -17.54 -0.51
N LYS A 62 -12.15 -16.76 -1.48
CA LYS A 62 -10.77 -16.86 -1.96
C LYS A 62 -9.80 -16.01 -1.16
N VAL A 63 -10.25 -15.06 -0.33
CA VAL A 63 -9.34 -14.06 0.26
C VAL A 63 -9.85 -13.41 1.56
N LYS A 64 -8.94 -13.19 2.53
CA LYS A 64 -9.05 -12.36 3.75
C LYS A 64 -7.77 -11.51 3.88
N THR A 65 -7.81 -10.22 3.53
CA THR A 65 -7.04 -9.10 4.18
C THR A 65 -7.48 -7.75 3.60
N SER A 66 -7.37 -6.68 4.38
CA SER A 66 -7.48 -5.28 3.93
C SER A 66 -6.24 -4.43 4.30
N PHE A 67 -5.04 -5.03 4.22
CA PHE A 67 -3.78 -4.28 4.30
C PHE A 67 -3.56 -3.48 3.01
N GLY A 68 -3.90 -2.18 3.03
CA GLY A 68 -3.63 -1.26 1.92
C GLY A 68 -4.27 -1.66 0.57
N GLY A 69 -5.38 -2.40 0.58
CA GLY A 69 -6.07 -2.90 -0.63
C GLY A 69 -5.55 -4.23 -1.18
N LEU A 70 -4.67 -4.94 -0.44
CA LEU A 70 -4.21 -6.28 -0.78
C LEU A 70 -5.11 -7.36 -0.15
N PHE A 71 -5.70 -8.22 -0.98
CA PHE A 71 -6.54 -9.33 -0.53
C PHE A 71 -5.84 -10.66 -0.84
N VAL A 72 -5.58 -11.48 0.18
CA VAL A 72 -4.83 -12.76 0.08
C VAL A 72 -5.64 -13.90 0.68
N ASP A 73 -5.36 -15.14 0.29
CA ASP A 73 -6.04 -16.35 0.81
C ASP A 73 -6.14 -16.37 2.35
N GLU A 74 -7.32 -16.75 2.86
CA GLU A 74 -7.67 -16.65 4.27
C GLU A 74 -6.68 -17.31 5.21
N LYS A 75 -6.14 -18.47 4.83
CA LYS A 75 -5.16 -19.19 5.65
C LYS A 75 -3.85 -18.41 5.87
N TYR A 76 -3.59 -17.36 5.08
CA TYR A 76 -2.38 -16.53 5.17
C TYR A 76 -2.65 -15.09 5.62
N ALA A 77 -3.90 -14.76 5.92
CA ALA A 77 -4.32 -13.44 6.36
C ALA A 77 -3.57 -12.97 7.60
N ASN A 78 -3.32 -13.87 8.54
CA ASN A 78 -2.64 -13.61 9.81
C ASN A 78 -1.20 -13.08 9.64
N LEU A 79 -0.54 -13.33 8.51
CA LEU A 79 0.80 -12.81 8.21
C LEU A 79 0.79 -11.31 7.85
N LEU A 80 -0.37 -10.80 7.43
CA LEU A 80 -0.57 -9.40 7.00
C LEU A 80 -1.59 -8.66 7.89
N ALA A 81 -2.26 -9.36 8.81
CA ALA A 81 -3.20 -8.79 9.75
C ALA A 81 -2.54 -8.40 11.08
N TYR A 82 -3.05 -7.34 11.70
CA TYR A 82 -2.51 -6.74 12.91
C TYR A 82 -3.04 -7.34 14.23
N SER A 83 -3.91 -8.35 14.18
CA SER A 83 -4.62 -8.89 15.34
C SER A 83 -3.74 -9.84 16.17
N ALA A 84 -3.68 -9.59 17.48
CA ALA A 84 -3.25 -10.57 18.46
C ALA A 84 -4.33 -11.65 18.58
N THR A 85 -3.93 -12.91 18.66
CA THR A 85 -4.81 -14.04 18.93
C THR A 85 -5.40 -13.90 20.34
N SER A 86 -6.70 -13.59 20.45
CA SER A 86 -7.49 -13.96 21.60
C SER A 86 -8.41 -15.12 21.19
N GLU A 87 -8.05 -16.32 21.59
CA GLU A 87 -8.96 -17.47 21.56
C GLU A 87 -10.16 -17.18 22.45
N ASN A 88 -11.35 -16.99 21.88
CA ASN A 88 -12.59 -17.63 22.30
C ASN A 88 -13.82 -17.10 21.53
N ASN A 89 -14.73 -18.06 21.30
CA ASN A 89 -16.14 -17.97 20.91
C ASN A 89 -16.51 -17.97 19.41
N ASN A 90 -17.00 -19.15 19.02
CA ASN A 90 -17.87 -19.43 17.90
C ASN A 90 -19.06 -18.46 17.85
N ASN A 91 -19.05 -17.55 16.88
CA ASN A 91 -20.20 -17.09 16.09
C ASN A 91 -19.65 -16.18 14.98
N LEU A 92 -19.36 -16.75 13.82
CA LEU A 92 -18.98 -16.03 12.61
C LEU A 92 -20.21 -15.30 12.05
N SER A 93 -20.51 -14.14 12.62
CA SER A 93 -21.22 -13.06 11.95
C SER A 93 -20.18 -12.08 11.38
N TYR A 94 -20.42 -11.60 10.17
CA TYR A 94 -19.50 -10.73 9.44
C TYR A 94 -19.34 -9.38 10.16
N GLU A 95 -18.38 -9.29 11.08
CA GLU A 95 -17.89 -7.99 11.56
C GLU A 95 -16.96 -7.40 10.51
N ILE A 96 -17.57 -6.62 9.60
CA ILE A 96 -16.89 -5.46 9.02
C ILE A 96 -16.44 -4.63 10.22
N ILE A 97 -15.15 -4.29 10.27
CA ILE A 97 -14.56 -3.40 11.27
C ILE A 97 -15.33 -2.08 11.20
N THR A 98 -16.33 -1.96 12.06
CA THR A 98 -17.11 -0.75 12.30
C THR A 98 -16.51 -0.15 13.55
N GLN A 99 -15.67 0.88 13.38
CA GLN A 99 -15.42 1.79 14.49
C GLN A 99 -16.68 2.65 14.64
N ASN A 100 -17.50 2.30 15.63
CA ASN A 100 -18.69 3.03 16.06
C ASN A 100 -18.34 4.37 16.71
N ASN A 101 -19.17 5.39 16.50
CA ASN A 101 -20.09 5.91 17.51
C ASN A 101 -20.67 7.26 17.07
N CYS A 102 -21.99 7.34 16.87
CA CYS A 102 -22.74 8.54 17.23
C CYS A 102 -24.14 8.15 17.69
N LYS A 103 -24.35 8.35 18.99
CA LYS A 103 -25.62 8.25 19.70
C LYS A 103 -26.54 9.36 19.19
N HIS A 104 -27.75 9.03 18.76
CA HIS A 104 -28.81 10.02 18.69
C HIS A 104 -29.61 9.98 19.99
N ASN A 105 -29.53 11.07 20.75
CA ASN A 105 -30.48 11.40 21.79
C ASN A 105 -31.86 11.59 21.15
N GLU A 106 -32.84 10.87 21.67
CA GLU A 106 -34.25 11.20 21.53
C GLU A 106 -34.50 12.58 22.15
N ASN A 107 -35.22 13.46 21.44
CA ASN A 107 -36.38 14.16 21.96
C ASN A 107 -36.99 15.19 20.98
N TYR A 108 -38.32 15.22 21.02
CA TYR A 108 -39.28 16.24 20.58
C TYR A 108 -39.92 16.18 19.17
N ASP A 109 -41.10 15.55 19.20
CA ASP A 109 -42.43 16.05 18.83
C ASP A 109 -42.96 16.07 17.38
N SER A 110 -43.98 15.22 17.25
CA SER A 110 -45.12 15.19 16.34
C SER A 110 -45.54 16.50 15.69
N VAL A 111 -45.89 16.44 14.38
CA VAL A 111 -47.23 16.74 13.85
C VAL A 111 -47.47 15.92 12.56
N ASN A 112 -48.69 15.40 12.44
CA ASN A 112 -49.27 14.67 11.31
C ASN A 112 -49.31 15.48 10.00
N ASP A 113 -49.24 14.82 8.84
CA ASP A 113 -50.43 14.66 7.98
C ASP A 113 -50.16 13.82 6.73
N ALA A 114 -51.20 13.10 6.34
CA ALA A 114 -51.25 12.15 5.25
C ALA A 114 -51.36 12.82 3.86
N SER A 115 -50.81 12.19 2.83
CA SER A 115 -51.58 11.75 1.65
C SER A 115 -50.70 11.13 0.57
N GLN A 116 -51.31 10.17 -0.11
CA GLN A 116 -50.86 9.42 -1.28
C GLN A 116 -50.41 10.33 -2.44
N LEU A 117 -49.45 9.88 -3.24
CA LEU A 117 -49.67 9.56 -4.66
C LEU A 117 -48.41 9.00 -5.34
N ASP A 118 -48.69 8.04 -6.21
CA ASP A 118 -47.81 7.30 -7.10
C ASP A 118 -47.00 8.16 -8.08
N GLY A 119 -45.90 7.55 -8.55
CA GLY A 119 -45.62 7.58 -9.99
C GLY A 119 -44.46 8.45 -10.45
N GLY A 120 -43.23 8.01 -10.18
CA GLY A 120 -42.05 8.26 -11.01
C GLY A 120 -41.62 9.72 -11.19
N THR A 121 -40.52 9.87 -11.93
CA THR A 121 -40.02 11.10 -12.55
C THR A 121 -38.86 11.82 -11.83
N ILE A 122 -37.70 11.74 -12.49
CA ILE A 122 -36.72 12.80 -12.80
C ILE A 122 -36.31 13.71 -11.62
N VAL A 123 -35.05 13.60 -11.20
CA VAL A 123 -34.43 14.64 -10.38
C VAL A 123 -33.86 15.73 -11.29
N GLN A 124 -34.53 16.88 -11.29
CA GLN A 124 -34.06 18.15 -11.83
C GLN A 124 -32.93 18.75 -10.97
N TYR A 125 -31.98 19.39 -11.63
CA TYR A 125 -31.00 20.26 -11.00
C TYR A 125 -31.59 21.66 -10.85
N ASN A 126 -31.65 22.17 -9.62
CA ASN A 126 -31.77 23.62 -9.39
C ASN A 126 -30.44 24.13 -8.82
N THR A 127 -29.90 25.12 -9.53
CA THR A 127 -28.75 25.93 -9.14
C THR A 127 -29.26 27.34 -8.94
N SER A 128 -29.00 27.91 -7.77
CA SER A 128 -29.10 29.35 -7.47
C SER A 128 -28.63 29.56 -6.03
N ASP A 129 -27.40 30.05 -5.83
CA ASP A 129 -27.12 31.49 -5.74
C ASP A 129 -25.75 31.79 -5.12
N ASP A 130 -25.20 32.89 -5.63
CA ASP A 130 -23.85 33.41 -5.46
C ASP A 130 -23.54 34.10 -4.12
N ASN A 131 -22.23 34.18 -3.86
CA ASN A 131 -21.46 35.24 -3.16
C ASN A 131 -20.93 34.95 -1.74
N ALA A 132 -19.61 34.74 -1.64
CA ALA A 132 -18.71 35.62 -0.86
C ALA A 132 -17.23 35.21 -1.02
N LYS A 133 -16.38 36.20 -1.30
CA LYS A 133 -14.91 36.12 -1.25
C LYS A 133 -14.43 36.06 0.21
N SER A 134 -13.42 35.27 0.53
CA SER A 134 -12.15 35.72 1.13
C SER A 134 -11.30 34.52 1.56
N GLY A 135 -9.99 34.60 1.36
CA GLY A 135 -9.07 33.53 1.70
C GLY A 135 -8.84 33.41 3.20
N LEU A 136 -8.73 32.18 3.66
CA LEU A 136 -7.97 31.77 4.83
C LEU A 136 -7.77 30.25 4.77
N CYS A 137 -6.59 29.83 5.19
CA CYS A 137 -6.15 28.44 5.23
C CYS A 137 -6.99 27.70 6.27
N GLU A 138 -8.03 26.98 5.82
CA GLU A 138 -8.85 26.13 6.67
C GLU A 138 -8.32 24.69 6.64
N LYS A 139 -8.10 24.16 7.85
CA LYS A 139 -7.93 22.73 8.09
C LYS A 139 -9.15 22.01 7.52
N THR A 140 -8.95 21.19 6.50
CA THR A 140 -10.01 20.32 5.99
C THR A 140 -10.25 19.18 6.98
N GLU A 141 -11.16 19.38 7.93
CA GLU A 141 -11.94 18.28 8.48
C GLU A 141 -12.75 17.69 7.31
N SER A 142 -12.31 16.55 6.78
CA SER A 142 -13.03 15.86 5.71
C SER A 142 -14.24 15.14 6.31
N ASN A 143 -15.31 15.87 6.64
CA ASN A 143 -16.65 15.30 6.71
C ASN A 143 -17.04 14.90 5.28
N GLY A 144 -16.76 13.65 4.90
CA GLY A 144 -17.19 13.11 3.61
C GLY A 144 -18.72 13.17 3.52
N ASP A 145 -19.26 13.57 2.36
CA ASP A 145 -20.70 13.52 2.10
C ASP A 145 -21.12 12.05 1.91
N TYR A 146 -21.47 11.40 3.02
CA TYR A 146 -21.94 10.01 3.04
C TYR A 146 -23.43 9.97 2.70
N ARG A 147 -23.80 9.16 1.71
CA ARG A 147 -25.20 8.97 1.32
C ARG A 147 -25.60 7.51 1.41
N LYS A 148 -26.87 7.31 1.77
CA LYS A 148 -27.52 6.01 1.74
C LYS A 148 -28.01 5.71 0.33
N ILE A 149 -27.63 4.56 -0.21
CA ILE A 149 -28.19 4.04 -1.45
C ILE A 149 -28.74 2.64 -1.22
N THR A 150 -29.98 2.44 -1.64
CA THR A 150 -30.62 1.13 -1.70
C THR A 150 -30.42 0.50 -3.08
N ILE A 151 -29.90 -0.74 -3.09
CA ILE A 151 -29.68 -1.56 -4.28
C ILE A 151 -30.53 -2.82 -4.16
N SER A 152 -31.21 -3.21 -5.24
CA SER A 152 -31.93 -4.49 -5.29
C SER A 152 -30.94 -5.68 -5.39
N LYS A 153 -31.19 -6.76 -4.66
CA LYS A 153 -30.47 -8.04 -4.78
C LYS A 153 -30.52 -8.60 -6.20
N SER A 154 -31.54 -8.30 -7.01
CA SER A 154 -31.55 -8.68 -8.43
C SER A 154 -30.46 -7.96 -9.25
N GLU A 155 -30.15 -6.70 -8.93
CA GLU A 155 -29.04 -5.96 -9.54
C GLU A 155 -27.67 -6.45 -9.04
N LEU A 156 -27.64 -6.95 -7.81
CA LEU A 156 -26.49 -7.64 -7.23
C LEU A 156 -26.32 -9.06 -7.75
N LEU A 157 -27.36 -9.74 -8.26
CA LEU A 157 -27.25 -11.05 -8.88
C LEU A 157 -26.68 -10.98 -10.31
N ASN A 158 -26.80 -9.83 -10.97
CA ASN A 158 -26.04 -9.47 -12.18
C ASN A 158 -24.60 -9.02 -11.82
N ILE A 159 -23.84 -9.91 -11.15
CA ILE A 159 -22.43 -9.69 -10.76
C ILE A 159 -21.53 -9.62 -11.99
N ASP A 160 -21.94 -10.18 -13.13
CA ASP A 160 -21.05 -10.42 -14.27
C ASP A 160 -20.66 -9.16 -15.06
N GLY A 161 -21.26 -8.01 -14.75
CA GLY A 161 -21.01 -6.75 -15.45
C GLY A 161 -20.72 -5.58 -14.52
N VAL A 162 -19.55 -4.99 -14.71
CA VAL A 162 -19.13 -3.69 -14.15
C VAL A 162 -19.00 -2.69 -15.28
N ILE A 163 -19.56 -1.49 -15.09
CA ILE A 163 -19.48 -0.42 -16.09
C ILE A 163 -18.14 0.33 -15.92
N LYS A 164 -17.33 0.32 -16.97
CA LYS A 164 -16.03 1.01 -17.04
C LYS A 164 -16.16 2.50 -17.33
N TYR A 165 -15.02 3.19 -17.30
CA TYR A 165 -14.97 4.63 -17.47
C TYR A 165 -15.43 5.14 -18.83
N ASP A 166 -15.28 4.29 -19.83
CA ASP A 166 -15.67 4.47 -21.23
C ASP A 166 -17.11 4.00 -21.50
N GLY A 167 -17.84 3.56 -20.46
CA GLY A 167 -19.20 3.04 -20.56
C GLY A 167 -19.28 1.57 -20.98
N MET A 168 -18.16 0.87 -21.19
CA MET A 168 -18.17 -0.54 -21.54
C MET A 168 -18.50 -1.42 -20.32
N ILE A 169 -19.26 -2.49 -20.52
CA ILE A 169 -19.49 -3.50 -19.49
C ILE A 169 -18.35 -4.53 -19.53
N GLU A 170 -17.67 -4.72 -18.41
CA GLU A 170 -16.61 -5.71 -18.26
C GLU A 170 -16.90 -6.67 -17.10
N ASN A 171 -16.44 -7.91 -17.24
CA ASN A 171 -16.53 -8.90 -16.19
C ASN A 171 -15.64 -8.53 -14.99
N VAL A 172 -16.18 -8.65 -13.78
CA VAL A 172 -15.50 -8.41 -12.49
C VAL A 172 -14.14 -9.10 -12.41
N GLU A 173 -14.03 -10.34 -12.90
CA GLU A 173 -12.78 -11.12 -12.90
C GLU A 173 -11.66 -10.45 -13.70
N LYS A 174 -12.02 -9.68 -14.74
CA LYS A 174 -11.06 -9.01 -15.61
C LYS A 174 -10.62 -7.65 -15.04
N LEU A 175 -11.33 -7.11 -14.05
CA LEU A 175 -11.02 -5.84 -13.39
C LEU A 175 -10.02 -5.99 -12.25
N ALA A 176 -10.13 -7.08 -11.47
CA ALA A 176 -9.15 -7.39 -10.44
C ALA A 176 -7.79 -7.66 -11.08
N TYR A 177 -6.74 -7.02 -10.57
CA TYR A 177 -5.38 -7.32 -10.97
C TYR A 177 -4.77 -8.30 -9.96
N TYR A 178 -4.46 -9.51 -10.41
CA TYR A 178 -3.85 -10.51 -9.55
C TYR A 178 -2.34 -10.29 -9.45
N LEU A 179 -1.86 -10.14 -8.22
CA LEU A 179 -0.45 -9.92 -7.91
C LEU A 179 -0.01 -10.87 -6.80
N ASN A 180 1.27 -11.21 -6.77
CA ASN A 180 1.85 -11.87 -5.62
C ASN A 180 1.95 -10.85 -4.44
N PRO A 181 1.54 -11.20 -3.21
CA PRO A 181 1.68 -10.34 -2.03
C PRO A 181 3.05 -9.69 -1.84
N CYS A 182 4.14 -10.44 -2.07
CA CYS A 182 5.50 -9.92 -2.01
C CYS A 182 5.71 -8.78 -3.01
N SER A 183 5.20 -8.92 -4.24
CA SER A 183 5.29 -7.83 -5.22
C SER A 183 4.49 -6.60 -4.82
N PHE A 184 3.34 -6.75 -4.16
CA PHE A 184 2.58 -5.61 -3.63
C PHE A 184 3.39 -4.83 -2.59
N LEU A 185 4.00 -5.55 -1.64
CA LEU A 185 4.73 -4.96 -0.51
C LEU A 185 5.87 -4.04 -0.94
N SER A 186 6.60 -4.39 -2.01
CA SER A 186 7.67 -3.54 -2.56
C SER A 186 7.17 -2.15 -3.00
N ALA A 187 6.03 -2.07 -3.68
CA ALA A 187 5.43 -0.81 -4.10
C ALA A 187 4.78 -0.08 -2.92
N TYR A 188 4.19 -0.82 -1.98
CA TYR A 188 3.59 -0.26 -0.77
C TYR A 188 4.62 0.48 0.10
N PHE A 189 5.77 -0.14 0.38
CA PHE A 189 6.81 0.46 1.24
C PHE A 189 7.58 1.62 0.62
N LEU A 190 7.39 1.89 -0.68
CA LEU A 190 7.87 3.12 -1.31
C LEU A 190 7.21 4.36 -0.69
N ASP A 191 6.01 4.18 -0.13
CA ASP A 191 5.21 5.21 0.54
C ASP A 191 5.06 6.48 -0.32
N VAL A 192 4.48 6.27 -1.51
CA VAL A 192 4.24 7.31 -2.49
C VAL A 192 3.11 8.22 -2.03
N LYS A 193 3.33 9.53 -2.13
CA LYS A 193 2.35 10.58 -1.80
C LYS A 193 1.81 11.24 -3.06
N LYS A 194 0.61 11.83 -2.96
CA LYS A 194 0.00 12.62 -4.04
C LYS A 194 0.99 13.71 -4.49
N ASN A 195 0.95 14.03 -5.78
CA ASN A 195 1.77 15.06 -6.42
C ASN A 195 3.30 14.79 -6.44
N GLU A 196 3.77 13.64 -5.96
CA GLU A 196 5.18 13.27 -6.12
C GLU A 196 5.53 12.88 -7.57
N HIS A 197 6.81 13.00 -7.88
CA HIS A 197 7.42 12.48 -9.11
C HIS A 197 8.04 11.12 -8.80
N VAL A 198 7.55 10.08 -9.48
CA VAL A 198 7.90 8.69 -9.20
C VAL A 198 8.37 8.00 -10.45
N LEU A 199 9.42 7.18 -10.32
CA LEU A 199 9.93 6.32 -11.37
C LEU A 199 9.78 4.86 -10.96
N ASP A 200 9.10 4.07 -11.77
CA ASP A 200 9.20 2.61 -11.76
C ASP A 200 10.17 2.21 -12.89
N MET A 201 11.41 1.88 -12.53
CA MET A 201 12.51 1.74 -13.50
C MET A 201 12.44 0.44 -14.33
N CYS A 202 11.85 -0.61 -13.77
CA CYS A 202 11.83 -1.98 -14.32
C CYS A 202 10.43 -2.60 -14.15
N ALA A 203 9.45 -1.95 -14.75
CA ALA A 203 8.05 -2.01 -14.35
C ALA A 203 7.28 -3.26 -14.79
N ALA A 204 7.71 -3.98 -15.83
CA ALA A 204 6.87 -5.04 -16.37
C ALA A 204 6.71 -6.22 -15.40
N PRO A 205 5.50 -6.80 -15.27
CA PRO A 205 4.34 -6.63 -16.16
C PRO A 205 3.42 -5.44 -15.86
N GLY A 206 3.70 -4.61 -14.84
CA GLY A 206 2.96 -3.38 -14.54
C GLY A 206 2.15 -3.39 -13.25
N GLY A 207 2.05 -4.53 -12.56
CA GLY A 207 1.26 -4.63 -11.32
C GLY A 207 1.71 -3.68 -10.21
N LYS A 208 3.02 -3.51 -10.03
CA LYS A 208 3.59 -2.56 -9.07
C LYS A 208 3.33 -1.12 -9.48
N SER A 209 3.43 -0.84 -10.78
CA SER A 209 3.10 0.46 -11.36
C SER A 209 1.63 0.81 -11.19
N LEU A 210 0.70 -0.16 -11.23
CA LEU A 210 -0.71 0.07 -10.92
C LEU A 210 -0.91 0.49 -9.46
N ILE A 211 -0.17 -0.08 -8.51
CA ILE A 211 -0.21 0.34 -7.09
C ILE A 211 0.31 1.77 -6.94
N ILE A 212 1.44 2.08 -7.58
CA ILE A 212 2.02 3.43 -7.57
C ILE A 212 1.06 4.45 -8.20
N ALA A 213 0.50 4.11 -9.37
CA ALA A 213 -0.48 4.95 -10.05
C ALA A 213 -1.71 5.17 -9.17
N ASN A 214 -2.22 4.12 -8.50
CA ASN A 214 -3.32 4.25 -7.56
C ASN A 214 -2.97 5.21 -6.40
N LYS A 215 -1.79 5.05 -5.79
CA LYS A 215 -1.32 5.96 -4.73
C LYS A 215 -1.19 7.41 -5.22
N LEU A 216 -0.65 7.66 -6.41
CA LEU A 216 -0.46 9.00 -7.00
C LEU A 216 -1.76 9.66 -7.48
N PHE A 217 -2.52 8.92 -8.28
CA PHE A 217 -3.62 9.44 -9.08
C PHE A 217 -4.97 8.90 -8.63
N GLY A 218 -5.04 7.78 -7.92
CA GLY A 218 -6.29 7.25 -7.35
C GLY A 218 -6.93 8.16 -6.31
N PHE A 219 -7.98 7.68 -5.65
CA PHE A 219 -8.70 8.46 -4.65
C PHE A 219 -7.86 8.74 -3.41
N ASP A 220 -8.26 9.75 -2.63
CA ASP A 220 -7.66 10.02 -1.32
C ASP A 220 -8.14 9.01 -0.27
N ILE A 221 -9.33 8.46 -0.48
CA ILE A 221 -9.98 7.45 0.35
C ILE A 221 -10.15 6.18 -0.50
N SER A 222 -9.62 5.06 0.01
CA SER A 222 -9.74 3.73 -0.59
C SER A 222 -11.19 3.39 -0.93
N PRO A 223 -11.47 2.60 -1.99
CA PRO A 223 -12.80 2.08 -2.28
C PRO A 223 -13.50 1.44 -1.08
N LEU A 224 -12.75 0.77 -0.21
CA LEU A 224 -13.27 0.17 1.02
C LEU A 224 -13.68 1.22 2.05
N ASP A 225 -12.81 2.20 2.30
CA ASP A 225 -13.02 3.23 3.34
C ASP A 225 -14.13 4.23 2.94
N ARG A 226 -14.56 4.19 1.68
CA ARG A 226 -15.74 4.93 1.21
C ARG A 226 -17.04 4.30 1.69
N ILE A 227 -17.08 3.00 2.00
CA ILE A 227 -18.29 2.33 2.49
C ILE A 227 -18.26 2.39 4.01
N ASN A 228 -19.20 3.12 4.59
CA ASN A 228 -19.33 3.25 6.04
C ASN A 228 -20.06 2.04 6.63
N ASN A 229 -21.18 1.63 6.03
CA ASN A 229 -21.91 0.42 6.43
C ASN A 229 -22.75 -0.15 5.28
N ILE A 230 -23.13 -1.42 5.45
CA ILE A 230 -24.01 -2.16 4.54
C ILE A 230 -25.09 -2.83 5.40
N ASN A 231 -26.34 -2.45 5.20
CA ASN A 231 -27.51 -3.00 5.89
C ASN A 231 -28.35 -3.82 4.91
N ILE A 232 -28.81 -4.99 5.34
CA ILE A 232 -29.82 -5.75 4.58
C ILE A 232 -31.18 -5.29 5.07
N LEU A 233 -31.93 -4.58 4.22
CA LEU A 233 -33.25 -4.05 4.60
C LEU A 233 -34.31 -5.15 4.60
N ASP A 234 -34.28 -6.05 3.60
CA ASP A 234 -35.21 -7.18 3.47
C ASP A 234 -34.59 -8.32 2.63
N ASP A 235 -35.39 -9.35 2.32
CA ASP A 235 -34.97 -10.48 1.48
C ASP A 235 -34.55 -10.08 0.06
N LYS A 236 -34.80 -8.84 -0.37
CA LYS A 236 -34.60 -8.36 -1.74
C LYS A 236 -33.71 -7.11 -1.86
N ASN A 237 -33.38 -6.40 -0.80
CA ASN A 237 -32.73 -5.08 -0.87
C ASN A 237 -31.55 -4.95 0.11
N ILE A 238 -30.51 -4.25 -0.33
CA ILE A 238 -29.33 -3.89 0.47
C ILE A 238 -29.18 -2.36 0.47
N GLU A 239 -29.11 -1.75 1.64
CA GLU A 239 -28.77 -0.34 1.84
C GLU A 239 -27.26 -0.21 2.10
N ILE A 240 -26.61 0.73 1.43
CA ILE A 240 -25.19 1.03 1.60
C ILE A 240 -25.07 2.50 1.96
N ASN A 241 -24.41 2.81 3.07
CA ASN A 241 -23.98 4.17 3.35
C ASN A 241 -22.55 4.36 2.83
N CYS A 242 -22.36 5.19 1.82
CA CYS A 242 -21.02 5.42 1.25
C CYS A 242 -20.75 6.87 0.89
N CYS A 243 -19.47 7.24 0.92
CA CYS A 243 -19.00 8.56 0.54
C CYS A 243 -19.07 8.71 -0.98
N LEU A 244 -19.88 9.67 -1.45
CA LEU A 244 -20.08 9.93 -2.88
C LEU A 244 -19.03 10.84 -3.51
N ASN A 245 -17.85 10.97 -2.90
CA ASN A 245 -16.78 11.81 -3.44
C ASN A 245 -16.43 11.39 -4.88
N VAL A 246 -16.87 12.22 -5.83
CA VAL A 246 -16.61 12.05 -7.26
C VAL A 246 -15.20 12.56 -7.56
N LEU A 247 -14.31 11.69 -8.03
CA LEU A 247 -13.08 12.15 -8.67
C LEU A 247 -13.44 12.64 -10.05
N ASN A 248 -13.39 13.95 -10.23
CA ASN A 248 -13.30 14.53 -11.55
C ASN A 248 -11.83 14.81 -11.84
N TYR A 249 -11.14 13.88 -12.50
CA TYR A 249 -9.73 14.03 -12.88
C TYR A 249 -9.46 15.28 -13.74
N TYR A 250 -10.46 15.78 -14.47
CA TYR A 250 -10.36 17.05 -15.22
C TYR A 250 -10.47 18.30 -14.34
N LYS A 251 -10.96 18.18 -13.09
CA LYS A 251 -11.02 19.28 -12.11
C LYS A 251 -9.90 19.21 -11.06
N VAL A 252 -9.31 18.03 -10.82
CA VAL A 252 -8.23 17.87 -9.85
C VAL A 252 -6.90 18.13 -10.53
N ASN A 253 -6.33 19.32 -10.32
CA ASN A 253 -5.00 19.67 -10.80
C ASN A 253 -3.94 18.86 -10.01
N ARG A 254 -3.60 17.65 -10.47
CA ARG A 254 -2.53 16.84 -9.88
C ARG A 254 -1.23 17.10 -10.61
N GLU A 255 -0.25 17.64 -9.90
CA GLU A 255 1.08 17.95 -10.44
C GLU A 255 1.99 16.72 -10.50
N GLY A 256 1.58 15.61 -9.89
CA GLY A 256 2.40 14.40 -9.79
C GLY A 256 2.75 13.79 -11.14
N CYS A 257 3.91 13.14 -11.22
CA CYS A 257 4.41 12.52 -12.43
C CYS A 257 4.79 11.07 -12.16
N LEU A 258 4.35 10.14 -13.01
CA LEU A 258 4.75 8.74 -12.97
C LEU A 258 5.45 8.37 -14.27
N VAL A 259 6.70 7.98 -14.18
CA VAL A 259 7.45 7.39 -15.29
C VAL A 259 7.51 5.89 -15.05
N VAL A 260 7.00 5.11 -16.00
CA VAL A 260 6.96 3.65 -15.96
C VAL A 260 7.81 3.11 -17.08
N ASN A 261 8.96 2.52 -16.74
CA ASN A 261 9.97 2.12 -17.69
C ASN A 261 10.14 0.59 -17.73
N GLU A 262 10.29 0.04 -18.93
CA GLU A 262 10.73 -1.34 -19.11
C GLU A 262 11.66 -1.40 -20.32
N PHE A 263 12.88 -1.93 -20.16
CA PHE A 263 13.85 -1.98 -21.26
C PHE A 263 13.55 -3.08 -22.27
N ASN A 264 13.10 -4.25 -21.83
CA ASN A 264 12.83 -5.35 -22.75
C ASN A 264 11.54 -5.09 -23.55
N LYS A 265 11.65 -5.04 -24.87
CA LYS A 265 10.53 -4.66 -25.76
C LYS A 265 9.30 -5.55 -25.60
N ALA A 266 9.47 -6.87 -25.52
CA ALA A 266 8.34 -7.80 -25.36
C ALA A 266 7.64 -7.61 -23.99
N ARG A 267 8.42 -7.39 -22.93
CA ARG A 267 7.88 -7.06 -21.60
C ARG A 267 7.21 -5.68 -21.57
N TYR A 268 7.75 -4.71 -22.29
CA TYR A 268 7.17 -3.37 -22.44
C TYR A 268 5.80 -3.43 -23.11
N ASP A 269 5.63 -4.24 -24.16
CA ASP A 269 4.33 -4.37 -24.83
C ASP A 269 3.27 -4.98 -23.90
N ARG A 270 3.66 -5.96 -23.07
CA ARG A 270 2.79 -6.51 -22.01
C ARG A 270 2.46 -5.46 -20.94
N LEU A 271 3.46 -4.71 -20.47
CA LEU A 271 3.27 -3.60 -19.53
C LEU A 271 2.25 -2.60 -20.07
N LYS A 272 2.41 -2.19 -21.33
CA LYS A 272 1.50 -1.26 -21.99
C LYS A 272 0.07 -1.80 -22.01
N GLN A 273 -0.13 -3.06 -22.37
CA GLN A 273 -1.46 -3.69 -22.35
C GLN A 273 -2.09 -3.68 -20.95
N VAL A 274 -1.31 -4.01 -19.90
CA VAL A 274 -1.79 -4.00 -18.52
C VAL A 274 -2.21 -2.58 -18.09
N LEU A 275 -1.36 -1.57 -18.34
CA LEU A 275 -1.68 -0.20 -17.97
C LEU A 275 -2.90 0.34 -18.74
N HIS A 276 -2.98 0.09 -20.05
CA HIS A 276 -4.15 0.49 -20.85
C HIS A 276 -5.45 -0.17 -20.41
N LYS A 277 -5.38 -1.41 -19.91
CA LYS A 277 -6.55 -2.15 -19.45
C LYS A 277 -7.07 -1.64 -18.10
N HIS A 278 -6.16 -1.29 -17.18
CA HIS A 278 -6.50 -1.04 -15.78
C HIS A 278 -6.43 0.45 -15.36
N LEU A 279 -5.89 1.35 -16.19
CA LEU A 279 -5.86 2.78 -15.95
C LEU A 279 -6.87 3.55 -16.82
N PRO A 280 -7.35 4.73 -16.37
CA PRO A 280 -8.24 5.58 -17.15
C PRO A 280 -7.56 6.13 -18.41
N SER A 281 -8.30 6.21 -19.51
CA SER A 281 -7.77 6.69 -20.79
C SER A 281 -7.28 8.14 -20.75
N ASP A 282 -7.90 8.97 -19.91
CA ASP A 282 -7.54 10.36 -19.66
C ASP A 282 -6.22 10.48 -18.88
N LEU A 283 -5.99 9.62 -17.87
CA LEU A 283 -4.69 9.53 -17.20
C LEU A 283 -3.59 9.05 -18.18
N ILE A 284 -3.88 8.07 -19.03
CA ILE A 284 -2.91 7.57 -20.02
C ILE A 284 -2.54 8.64 -21.06
N LYS A 285 -3.50 9.48 -21.45
CA LYS A 285 -3.29 10.58 -22.40
C LYS A 285 -2.76 11.85 -21.72
N SER A 286 -2.73 11.90 -20.39
CA SER A 286 -2.23 13.04 -19.63
C SER A 286 -0.72 13.24 -19.83
N GLY A 287 -0.24 14.43 -19.47
CA GLY A 287 1.20 14.71 -19.37
C GLY A 287 1.84 14.13 -18.09
N ASN A 288 1.06 13.49 -17.22
CA ASN A 288 1.49 13.06 -15.89
C ASN A 288 1.93 11.58 -15.85
N LEU A 289 1.56 10.76 -16.83
CA LEU A 289 1.96 9.35 -16.93
C LEU A 289 2.81 9.13 -18.20
N HIS A 290 4.05 8.69 -18.02
CA HIS A 290 4.95 8.37 -19.13
C HIS A 290 5.29 6.88 -19.13
N ILE A 291 4.91 6.17 -20.19
CA ILE A 291 5.27 4.77 -20.40
C ILE A 291 6.47 4.74 -21.36
N THR A 292 7.65 4.33 -20.89
CA THR A 292 8.92 4.43 -21.64
C THR A 292 9.59 3.08 -21.85
N ASN A 293 10.36 2.96 -22.94
CA ASN A 293 11.17 1.79 -23.28
C ASN A 293 12.66 2.17 -23.31
N TYR A 294 13.16 2.72 -22.19
CA TYR A 294 14.53 3.20 -22.07
C TYR A 294 15.45 2.20 -21.40
N ASN A 295 16.72 2.25 -21.81
CA ASN A 295 17.77 1.55 -21.12
C ASN A 295 18.09 2.28 -19.81
N GLY A 296 17.75 1.67 -18.67
CA GLY A 296 18.05 2.22 -17.33
C GLY A 296 19.53 2.44 -17.05
N LEU A 297 20.42 1.81 -17.82
CA LEU A 297 21.87 2.02 -17.75
C LEU A 297 22.31 3.33 -18.41
N GLN A 298 21.45 3.94 -19.24
CA GLN A 298 21.71 5.22 -19.91
C GLN A 298 20.97 6.35 -19.22
N LEU A 299 21.67 7.03 -18.30
CA LEU A 299 21.12 8.12 -17.48
C LEU A 299 20.45 9.23 -18.34
N ASN A 300 21.05 9.57 -19.48
CA ASN A 300 20.59 10.65 -20.36
C ASN A 300 19.13 10.49 -20.82
N SER A 301 18.65 9.25 -20.95
CA SER A 301 17.26 8.97 -21.33
C SER A 301 16.23 9.53 -20.36
N PHE A 302 16.64 9.74 -19.09
CA PHE A 302 15.76 10.17 -18.00
C PHE A 302 15.99 11.62 -17.58
N ILE A 303 17.07 12.29 -18.01
CA ILE A 303 17.41 13.66 -17.59
C ILE A 303 16.34 14.69 -18.03
N ARG A 304 15.57 14.37 -19.07
CA ARG A 304 14.43 15.20 -19.50
C ARG A 304 13.31 15.29 -18.46
N PHE A 305 13.25 14.34 -17.53
CA PHE A 305 12.30 14.36 -16.42
C PHE A 305 12.93 15.12 -15.25
N GLN A 306 12.08 15.78 -14.46
CA GLN A 306 12.53 16.30 -13.18
C GLN A 306 13.00 15.15 -12.28
N LYS A 307 13.87 15.46 -11.32
CA LYS A 307 14.33 14.47 -10.34
C LYS A 307 13.16 13.84 -9.60
N PHE A 308 13.28 12.55 -9.34
CA PHE A 308 12.21 11.78 -8.73
C PHE A 308 12.27 11.89 -7.20
N HIS A 309 11.11 12.09 -6.58
CA HIS A 309 10.94 12.00 -5.14
C HIS A 309 11.06 10.54 -4.69
N LYS A 310 10.55 9.62 -5.50
CA LYS A 310 10.52 8.18 -5.22
C LYS A 310 10.94 7.37 -6.43
N ILE A 311 11.72 6.31 -6.23
CA ILE A 311 12.05 5.37 -7.30
C ILE A 311 11.80 3.95 -6.80
N LEU A 312 10.95 3.22 -7.51
CA LEU A 312 10.88 1.77 -7.40
C LEU A 312 11.91 1.16 -8.34
N LEU A 313 12.84 0.41 -7.77
CA LEU A 313 13.88 -0.29 -8.49
C LEU A 313 13.75 -1.80 -8.24
N ASP A 314 12.72 -2.38 -8.84
CA ASP A 314 12.50 -3.83 -8.88
C ASP A 314 13.33 -4.45 -10.00
N VAL A 315 14.59 -4.73 -9.69
CA VAL A 315 15.60 -5.01 -10.72
C VAL A 315 15.43 -6.40 -11.35
N PRO A 316 15.79 -6.57 -12.63
CA PRO A 316 15.92 -7.90 -13.21
C PRO A 316 16.96 -8.71 -12.43
N CYS A 317 16.58 -9.89 -11.99
CA CYS A 317 17.41 -10.78 -11.17
C CYS A 317 17.35 -12.22 -11.67
N SER A 318 18.06 -13.12 -10.99
CA SER A 318 18.00 -14.57 -11.28
C SER A 318 16.57 -15.11 -11.32
N THR A 319 15.63 -14.54 -10.56
CA THR A 319 14.22 -14.94 -10.50
C THR A 319 14.07 -16.39 -10.02
N ASP A 320 14.71 -16.69 -8.89
CA ASP A 320 14.94 -18.06 -8.37
C ASP A 320 13.67 -18.92 -8.30
N GLU A 321 12.56 -18.36 -7.82
CA GLU A 321 11.28 -19.07 -7.76
C GLU A 321 10.77 -19.48 -9.14
N HIS A 322 10.90 -18.62 -10.15
CA HIS A 322 10.48 -18.92 -11.51
C HIS A 322 11.43 -19.90 -12.20
N LEU A 323 12.75 -19.79 -11.93
CA LEU A 323 13.76 -20.73 -12.43
C LEU A 323 13.47 -22.16 -11.99
N ILE A 324 13.03 -22.34 -10.74
CA ILE A 324 12.74 -23.67 -10.17
C ILE A 324 11.39 -24.19 -10.68
N LYS A 325 10.35 -23.34 -10.72
CA LYS A 325 8.99 -23.75 -11.13
C LYS A 325 8.85 -24.09 -12.60
N LYS A 326 9.61 -23.46 -13.51
CA LYS A 326 9.57 -23.78 -14.95
C LYS A 326 10.20 -25.13 -15.32
N GLY A 327 10.78 -25.83 -14.34
CA GLY A 327 11.34 -27.16 -14.51
C GLY A 327 12.85 -27.18 -14.75
N THR A 328 13.39 -28.40 -14.91
CA THR A 328 14.84 -28.69 -14.90
C THR A 328 15.63 -28.01 -16.02
N ASN A 329 15.01 -27.66 -17.15
CA ASN A 329 15.71 -27.09 -18.30
C ASN A 329 16.17 -25.64 -18.10
N ASP A 330 15.43 -24.84 -17.31
CA ASP A 330 15.80 -23.44 -17.04
C ASP A 330 16.77 -23.31 -15.87
N ILE A 331 16.64 -24.13 -14.82
CA ILE A 331 17.63 -24.16 -13.72
C ILE A 331 19.01 -24.59 -14.22
N ASN A 332 19.10 -25.41 -15.28
CA ASN A 332 20.37 -25.77 -15.92
C ASN A 332 21.11 -24.57 -16.54
N LYS A 333 20.39 -23.47 -16.85
CA LYS A 333 20.99 -22.20 -17.32
C LYS A 333 21.55 -21.38 -16.17
N TRP A 334 21.22 -21.73 -14.92
CA TRP A 334 21.78 -21.06 -13.76
C TRP A 334 23.29 -21.27 -13.69
N THR A 335 24.02 -20.17 -13.56
CA THR A 335 25.47 -20.15 -13.34
C THR A 335 25.83 -19.00 -12.42
N PHE A 336 26.90 -19.18 -11.63
CA PHE A 336 27.45 -18.11 -10.80
C PHE A 336 27.84 -16.86 -11.61
N ASN A 337 28.27 -17.04 -12.86
CA ASN A 337 28.60 -15.93 -13.74
C ASN A 337 27.35 -15.12 -14.13
N SER A 338 26.20 -15.77 -14.33
CA SER A 338 24.92 -15.11 -14.55
C SER A 338 24.53 -14.22 -13.37
N ILE A 339 24.62 -14.73 -12.13
CA ILE A 339 24.40 -13.95 -10.91
C ILE A 339 25.33 -12.73 -10.86
N LYS A 340 26.62 -12.93 -11.13
CA LYS A 340 27.60 -11.83 -11.10
C LYS A 340 27.28 -10.76 -12.15
N ASN A 341 26.88 -11.16 -13.35
CA ASN A 341 26.47 -10.23 -14.40
C ASN A 341 25.20 -9.46 -14.01
N ASN A 342 24.18 -10.15 -13.49
CA ASN A 342 22.98 -9.52 -12.97
C ASN A 342 23.32 -8.53 -11.84
N SER A 343 24.11 -8.94 -10.86
CA SER A 343 24.59 -8.09 -9.75
C SER A 343 25.24 -6.79 -10.26
N ASN A 344 26.08 -6.86 -11.29
CA ASN A 344 26.69 -5.64 -11.86
C ASN A 344 25.66 -4.72 -12.54
N ILE A 345 24.74 -5.27 -13.35
CA ILE A 345 23.68 -4.49 -13.98
C ILE A 345 22.78 -3.84 -12.93
N GLN A 346 22.39 -4.59 -11.90
CA GLN A 346 21.57 -4.13 -10.78
C GLN A 346 22.25 -3.00 -10.02
N TYR A 347 23.56 -3.12 -9.76
CA TYR A 347 24.36 -2.07 -9.14
C TYR A 347 24.39 -0.79 -9.99
N ASP A 348 24.61 -0.91 -11.30
CA ASP A 348 24.64 0.25 -12.20
C ASP A 348 23.26 0.93 -12.31
N LEU A 349 22.18 0.14 -12.35
CA LEU A 349 20.81 0.65 -12.26
C LEU A 349 20.54 1.40 -10.95
N LEU A 350 21.05 0.89 -9.82
CA LEU A 350 20.92 1.54 -8.51
C LEU A 350 21.69 2.86 -8.44
N VAL A 351 22.93 2.88 -8.97
CA VAL A 351 23.74 4.10 -9.09
C VAL A 351 23.02 5.15 -9.94
N ASN A 352 22.51 4.77 -11.11
CA ASN A 352 21.80 5.69 -11.99
C ASN A 352 20.51 6.20 -11.35
N SER A 353 19.74 5.32 -10.71
CA SER A 353 18.54 5.70 -9.97
C SER A 353 18.86 6.72 -8.87
N PHE A 354 19.96 6.55 -8.15
CA PHE A 354 20.40 7.52 -7.14
C PHE A 354 20.75 8.90 -7.71
N HIS A 355 21.29 8.97 -8.93
CA HIS A 355 21.54 10.24 -9.62
C HIS A 355 20.24 10.94 -10.04
N LEU A 356 19.22 10.18 -10.43
CA LEU A 356 17.89 10.67 -10.78
C LEU A 356 17.05 11.08 -9.55
N LEU A 357 17.45 10.65 -8.36
CA LEU A 357 16.71 10.90 -7.13
C LEU A 357 16.92 12.33 -6.60
N HIS A 358 15.82 12.95 -6.19
CA HIS A 358 15.78 14.21 -5.47
C HIS A 358 16.47 14.10 -4.10
N LYS A 359 16.94 15.22 -3.55
CA LYS A 359 17.40 15.27 -2.15
C LYS A 359 16.24 14.90 -1.22
N ASN A 360 16.49 14.13 -0.17
CA ASN A 360 15.44 13.51 0.67
C ASN A 360 14.54 12.49 -0.03
N GLY A 361 14.78 12.20 -1.31
CA GLY A 361 14.03 11.17 -2.02
C GLY A 361 14.36 9.76 -1.55
N VAL A 362 13.49 8.80 -1.90
CA VAL A 362 13.59 7.41 -1.46
C VAL A 362 13.65 6.45 -2.67
N ILE A 363 14.50 5.44 -2.58
CA ILE A 363 14.55 4.30 -3.49
C ILE A 363 14.13 3.06 -2.72
N ILE A 364 13.22 2.27 -3.30
CA ILE A 364 13.06 0.87 -2.91
C ILE A 364 13.84 0.04 -3.92
N TYR A 365 14.93 -0.56 -3.47
CA TYR A 365 15.64 -1.60 -4.23
C TYR A 365 15.03 -2.95 -3.86
N SER A 366 14.52 -3.68 -4.85
CA SER A 366 13.95 -5.02 -4.62
C SER A 366 14.41 -6.05 -5.64
N THR A 367 14.49 -7.30 -5.21
CA THR A 367 14.75 -8.47 -6.06
C THR A 367 13.84 -9.62 -5.63
N CYS A 368 13.63 -10.60 -6.51
CA CYS A 368 13.07 -11.91 -6.16
C CYS A 368 14.14 -13.02 -6.21
N ALA A 369 15.37 -12.69 -5.80
CA ALA A 369 16.52 -13.59 -5.75
C ALA A 369 16.95 -13.84 -4.29
N LEU A 370 17.44 -15.05 -4.02
CA LEU A 370 18.01 -15.43 -2.73
C LEU A 370 19.48 -15.04 -2.60
N SER A 371 20.19 -14.85 -3.72
CA SER A 371 21.64 -14.67 -3.67
C SER A 371 22.05 -13.37 -3.00
N HIS A 372 22.97 -13.47 -2.04
CA HIS A 372 23.63 -12.34 -1.41
C HIS A 372 24.25 -11.35 -2.43
N TYR A 373 24.74 -11.83 -3.59
CA TYR A 373 25.34 -10.99 -4.63
C TYR A 373 24.36 -10.01 -5.26
N GLU A 374 23.10 -10.41 -5.42
CA GLU A 374 22.04 -9.58 -5.99
C GLU A 374 21.35 -8.72 -4.92
N ASN A 375 21.62 -8.99 -3.64
CA ASN A 375 20.99 -8.34 -2.49
C ASN A 375 22.01 -7.46 -1.74
N ASP A 376 22.37 -7.82 -0.51
CA ASP A 376 23.22 -7.01 0.39
C ASP A 376 24.59 -6.66 -0.20
N TYR A 377 25.16 -7.48 -1.09
CA TYR A 377 26.42 -7.17 -1.75
C TYR A 377 26.34 -5.90 -2.62
N ASN A 378 25.26 -5.75 -3.39
CA ASN A 378 25.04 -4.56 -4.21
C ASN A 378 24.83 -3.32 -3.34
N ILE A 379 24.06 -3.47 -2.26
CA ILE A 379 23.83 -2.38 -1.30
C ILE A 379 25.12 -1.97 -0.60
N GLU A 380 25.96 -2.93 -0.20
CA GLU A 380 27.25 -2.65 0.42
C GLU A 380 28.17 -1.83 -0.49
N ARG A 381 28.29 -2.24 -1.76
CA ARG A 381 29.09 -1.51 -2.76
C ARG A 381 28.54 -0.11 -2.98
N PHE A 382 27.21 0.02 -3.01
CA PHE A 382 26.52 1.30 -3.21
C PHE A 382 26.76 2.26 -2.04
N ILE A 383 26.59 1.81 -0.80
CA ILE A 383 26.86 2.62 0.40
C ILE A 383 28.33 3.02 0.45
N LYS A 384 29.26 2.12 0.10
CA LYS A 384 30.70 2.46 0.05
C LYS A 384 31.00 3.60 -0.93
N LYS A 385 30.25 3.71 -2.04
CA LYS A 385 30.38 4.77 -3.04
C LYS A 385 29.77 6.10 -2.56
N PHE A 386 28.62 6.08 -1.88
CA PHE A 386 27.84 7.28 -1.54
C PHE A 386 27.70 7.56 -0.03
N LYS A 387 28.66 7.11 0.79
CA LYS A 387 28.59 7.03 2.27
C LYS A 387 27.84 8.15 2.99
N LYS A 388 28.16 9.42 2.71
CA LYS A 388 27.62 10.59 3.42
C LYS A 388 26.28 11.09 2.86
N GLU A 389 25.85 10.54 1.73
CA GLU A 389 24.65 10.96 1.00
C GLU A 389 23.52 9.93 1.11
N VAL A 390 23.76 8.80 1.79
CA VAL A 390 22.82 7.68 1.85
C VAL A 390 22.50 7.33 3.29
N ASN A 391 21.20 7.16 3.55
CA ASN A 391 20.69 6.55 4.76
C ASN A 391 19.87 5.30 4.40
N ILE A 392 20.10 4.19 5.11
CA ILE A 392 19.26 2.98 4.97
C ILE A 392 18.15 3.07 6.00
N LEU A 393 16.91 2.96 5.54
CA LEU A 393 15.71 3.08 6.37
C LEU A 393 15.19 1.70 6.77
N ASP A 394 14.86 1.54 8.05
CA ASP A 394 14.22 0.34 8.57
C ASP A 394 12.71 0.41 8.33
N PHE A 395 12.29 0.04 7.12
CA PHE A 395 10.89 0.19 6.70
C PHE A 395 9.91 -0.68 7.49
N LEU A 396 10.37 -1.80 8.07
CA LEU A 396 9.53 -2.61 8.95
C LEU A 396 9.32 -1.91 10.28
N GLU A 397 10.38 -1.34 10.86
CA GLU A 397 10.26 -0.57 12.10
C GLU A 397 9.33 0.64 11.90
N GLU A 398 9.53 1.40 10.81
CA GLU A 398 8.65 2.52 10.43
C GLU A 398 7.18 2.07 10.35
N GLU A 399 6.92 0.90 9.78
CA GLU A 399 5.57 0.37 9.63
C GLU A 399 4.97 -0.11 10.95
N TYR A 400 5.74 -0.80 11.80
CA TYR A 400 5.29 -1.16 13.15
C TYR A 400 4.95 0.08 13.97
N GLU A 401 5.81 1.11 13.92
CA GLU A 401 5.57 2.38 14.60
C GLU A 401 4.31 3.09 14.09
N ARG A 402 4.13 3.16 12.76
CA ARG A 402 2.97 3.78 12.13
C ARG A 402 1.68 3.16 12.67
N VAL A 403 1.61 1.84 12.66
CA VAL A 403 0.43 1.07 13.10
C VAL A 403 0.22 1.20 14.59
N TYR A 404 1.30 1.15 15.37
CA TYR A 404 1.21 1.31 16.82
C TYR A 404 0.65 2.69 17.20
N LYS A 405 1.07 3.75 16.52
CA LYS A 405 0.54 5.10 16.68
C LYS A 405 -0.95 5.19 16.31
N GLU A 406 -1.35 4.58 15.19
CA GLU A 406 -2.76 4.50 14.78
C GLU A 406 -3.63 3.80 15.84
N LYS A 407 -3.15 2.70 16.42
CA LYS A 407 -3.87 1.99 17.50
C LYS A 407 -3.99 2.81 18.78
N ILE A 408 -2.93 3.48 19.22
CA ILE A 408 -2.98 4.35 20.40
C ILE A 408 -3.96 5.49 20.18
N MET A 409 -3.89 6.15 19.03
CA MET A 409 -4.74 7.29 18.71
C MET A 409 -6.21 6.91 18.70
N ASN A 410 -6.53 5.73 18.14
CA ASN A 410 -7.89 5.18 18.14
C ASN A 410 -8.39 4.76 19.54
N ASN A 411 -7.50 4.36 20.44
CA ASN A 411 -7.88 4.01 21.81
C ASN A 411 -8.10 5.26 22.69
N HIS A 412 -7.32 6.33 22.51
CA HIS A 412 -7.51 7.58 23.25
C HIS A 412 -8.77 8.35 22.84
N THR A 413 -9.28 8.15 21.63
CA THR A 413 -10.61 8.66 21.23
C THR A 413 -11.78 7.96 21.93
N ILE A 414 -11.56 6.80 22.56
CA ILE A 414 -12.62 6.04 23.28
C ILE A 414 -12.67 6.44 24.77
N GLU A 415 -11.59 6.96 25.34
CA GLU A 415 -11.52 7.31 26.79
C GLU A 415 -11.87 8.78 27.11
N ASN A 416 -12.03 9.66 26.12
CA ASN A 416 -12.27 11.09 26.38
C ASN A 416 -13.76 11.52 26.45
N ASP A 417 -14.70 10.58 26.45
CA ASP A 417 -16.13 10.86 26.68
C ASP A 417 -16.53 10.84 28.17
N SER A 418 -15.57 10.83 29.09
CA SER A 418 -15.80 11.11 30.51
C SER A 418 -14.97 12.28 31.00
N HIS A 419 -15.57 13.48 30.91
CA HIS A 419 -15.32 14.71 31.68
C HIS A 419 -13.93 14.89 32.33
N MET A 420 -13.11 15.77 31.76
CA MET A 420 -12.33 16.73 32.56
C MET A 420 -11.96 17.98 31.74
N PRO A 421 -12.38 19.20 32.13
CA PRO A 421 -12.05 20.41 31.38
C PRO A 421 -10.65 20.92 31.77
N CYS A 422 -9.67 20.78 30.88
CA CYS A 422 -8.41 21.49 31.01
C CYS A 422 -8.50 22.82 30.26
N HIS A 423 -8.95 23.86 30.96
CA HIS A 423 -8.76 25.25 30.54
C HIS A 423 -7.26 25.58 30.56
N CYS A 424 -6.61 25.61 29.39
CA CYS A 424 -5.36 26.35 29.21
C CYS A 424 -5.72 27.77 28.75
N LYS A 425 -5.75 28.71 29.70
CA LYS A 425 -5.71 30.15 29.40
C LYS A 425 -4.37 30.45 28.71
N MET A 426 -4.44 31.04 27.53
CA MET A 426 -3.30 31.72 26.92
C MET A 426 -3.10 33.05 27.66
N GLU A 427 -1.98 33.21 28.35
CA GLU A 427 -1.51 34.52 28.79
C GLU A 427 -0.37 34.97 27.87
N THR A 428 -0.53 36.16 27.31
CA THR A 428 0.42 36.90 26.49
C THR A 428 1.60 37.40 27.32
N PRO A 429 2.79 37.60 26.73
CA PRO A 429 3.95 38.09 27.48
C PRO A 429 3.92 39.61 27.58
N ASP A 430 3.83 40.13 28.81
CA ASP A 430 4.17 41.52 29.11
C ASP A 430 5.50 41.63 29.87
N THR A 431 6.24 42.64 29.46
CA THR A 431 7.58 43.03 29.92
C THR A 431 7.60 43.63 31.32
N SER A 432 8.72 43.42 32.03
CA SER A 432 9.47 44.37 32.90
C SER A 432 9.78 43.95 34.36
N THR A 433 11.10 43.93 34.63
CA THR A 433 11.84 44.38 35.83
C THR A 433 11.66 43.76 37.24
N ASN A 434 12.79 43.21 37.70
CA ASN A 434 13.50 43.43 38.98
C ASN A 434 13.14 42.73 40.31
N HIS A 435 14.20 42.09 40.82
CA HIS A 435 14.67 41.93 42.22
C HIS A 435 14.22 40.75 43.10
N ALA A 436 15.28 40.01 43.48
CA ALA A 436 15.66 39.53 44.81
C ALA A 436 15.09 38.19 45.34
N ASN A 437 16.01 37.23 45.43
CA ASN A 437 16.24 36.24 46.48
C ASN A 437 15.06 35.87 47.40
N HIS A 438 14.64 34.60 47.34
CA HIS A 438 14.64 33.73 48.53
C HIS A 438 14.67 32.26 48.11
N ASN A 439 15.68 31.55 48.64
CA ASN A 439 15.80 30.11 48.61
C ASN A 439 14.65 29.46 49.41
N VAL A 440 13.87 28.61 48.76
CA VAL A 440 13.14 27.51 49.41
C VAL A 440 13.35 26.26 48.58
N SER A 441 14.09 25.32 49.15
CA SER A 441 14.33 23.98 48.61
C SER A 441 13.03 23.19 48.54
N CYS A 442 12.68 22.68 47.36
CA CYS A 442 11.77 21.55 47.21
C CYS A 442 12.31 20.63 46.10
N THR A 443 12.57 19.40 46.49
CA THR A 443 13.13 18.28 45.72
C THR A 443 12.39 18.03 44.41
N SER A 444 13.11 18.09 43.29
CA SER A 444 12.63 17.68 41.98
C SER A 444 12.60 16.15 41.85
N HIS A 445 11.44 15.54 42.09
CA HIS A 445 11.09 14.26 41.48
C HIS A 445 10.34 14.55 40.17
N THR A 446 11.07 14.77 39.09
CA THR A 446 10.50 14.78 37.74
C THR A 446 10.30 13.35 37.28
N ASN A 447 9.03 12.99 37.09
CA ASN A 447 8.57 11.72 36.53
C ASN A 447 9.22 11.42 35.17
N ASN A 448 10.19 10.51 35.17
CA ASN A 448 10.77 9.85 33.98
C ASN A 448 9.91 8.67 33.45
N ASN A 449 8.67 8.51 33.92
CA ASN A 449 7.91 7.27 33.71
C ASN A 449 7.14 7.19 32.38
N ALA A 450 6.82 8.31 31.71
CA ALA A 450 6.02 8.27 30.47
C ALA A 450 6.79 7.77 29.24
N SER A 451 8.11 8.03 29.17
CA SER A 451 8.97 7.56 28.07
C SER A 451 9.27 6.06 28.16
N CYS A 452 9.32 5.51 29.37
CA CYS A 452 9.73 4.13 29.63
C CYS A 452 8.56 3.14 29.50
N THR A 453 7.32 3.59 29.73
CA THR A 453 6.11 2.78 29.54
C THR A 453 5.74 2.62 28.07
N ASN A 454 5.83 3.68 27.27
CA ASN A 454 5.52 3.63 25.83
C ASN A 454 6.48 2.72 25.04
N THR A 455 7.77 2.73 25.40
CA THR A 455 8.77 1.85 24.76
C THR A 455 8.58 0.38 25.12
N LYS A 456 8.22 0.08 26.38
CA LYS A 456 7.87 -1.30 26.79
C LYS A 456 6.63 -1.81 26.03
N ASN A 457 5.58 -1.01 25.97
CA ASN A 457 4.33 -1.37 25.29
C ASN A 457 4.51 -1.59 23.77
N PHE A 458 5.35 -0.78 23.11
CA PHE A 458 5.69 -0.98 21.70
C PHE A 458 6.47 -2.27 21.46
N SER A 459 7.46 -2.57 22.31
CA SER A 459 8.26 -3.79 22.20
C SER A 459 7.42 -5.06 22.41
N GLU A 460 6.42 -4.98 23.28
CA GLU A 460 5.47 -6.06 23.55
C GLU A 460 4.49 -6.24 22.39
N PHE A 461 3.97 -5.15 21.83
CA PHE A 461 3.15 -5.18 20.62
C PHE A 461 3.85 -5.93 19.47
N LYS A 462 5.12 -5.60 19.21
CA LYS A 462 5.92 -6.26 18.16
C LYS A 462 6.13 -7.76 18.42
N LYS A 463 6.32 -8.16 19.68
CA LYS A 463 6.45 -9.58 20.07
C LYS A 463 5.15 -10.35 19.85
N ASN A 464 4.00 -9.71 20.09
CA ASN A 464 2.70 -10.37 20.12
C ASN A 464 1.95 -10.37 18.77
N THR A 465 2.48 -9.75 17.72
CA THR A 465 1.85 -9.72 16.37
C THR A 465 2.55 -10.65 15.38
N ASN A 466 1.81 -11.28 14.46
CA ASN A 466 2.40 -12.04 13.34
C ASN A 466 2.62 -11.18 12.08
N PHE A 467 2.20 -9.92 12.12
CA PHE A 467 2.29 -8.97 11.04
C PHE A 467 3.74 -8.84 10.52
N LEU A 468 3.99 -9.16 9.25
CA LEU A 468 5.29 -9.05 8.59
C LEU A 468 6.46 -9.83 9.25
N LYS A 469 6.19 -10.72 10.21
CA LYS A 469 7.22 -11.56 10.87
C LYS A 469 7.93 -12.52 9.91
N PHE A 470 7.36 -12.73 8.72
CA PHE A 470 7.95 -13.58 7.68
C PHE A 470 9.15 -12.93 6.98
N PHE A 471 9.38 -11.62 7.15
CA PHE A 471 10.61 -10.98 6.73
C PHE A 471 11.75 -11.25 7.72
N GLU A 472 12.89 -11.67 7.18
CA GLU A 472 14.14 -11.83 7.91
C GLU A 472 15.04 -10.61 7.66
N LYS A 473 15.57 -10.01 8.73
CA LYS A 473 16.50 -8.87 8.62
C LYS A 473 17.82 -9.35 8.03
N THR A 474 18.31 -8.65 7.01
CA THR A 474 19.65 -8.84 6.44
C THR A 474 20.57 -7.70 6.90
N LYS A 475 21.78 -7.58 6.33
CA LYS A 475 22.72 -6.54 6.72
C LYS A 475 22.21 -5.12 6.40
N TYR A 476 21.52 -4.96 5.26
CA TYR A 476 21.03 -3.64 4.81
C TYR A 476 19.54 -3.63 4.43
N GLY A 477 18.85 -4.75 4.52
CA GLY A 477 17.46 -4.86 4.10
C GLY A 477 16.72 -5.97 4.82
N TYR A 478 15.69 -6.46 4.14
CA TYR A 478 14.84 -7.54 4.63
C TYR A 478 14.55 -8.51 3.50
N ILE A 479 14.49 -9.80 3.82
CA ILE A 479 14.19 -10.85 2.85
C ILE A 479 13.04 -11.74 3.31
N SER A 480 12.06 -11.96 2.43
CA SER A 480 11.03 -12.99 2.58
C SER A 480 11.56 -14.29 2.01
N LEU A 481 11.60 -15.34 2.82
CA LEU A 481 12.10 -16.66 2.44
C LEU A 481 10.95 -17.68 2.33
N PRO A 482 11.02 -18.64 1.39
CA PRO A 482 9.95 -19.60 1.11
C PRO A 482 9.69 -20.61 2.25
N ASP A 483 10.60 -20.76 3.20
CA ASP A 483 10.42 -21.57 4.41
C ASP A 483 9.62 -20.85 5.50
N LYS A 484 9.60 -19.51 5.47
CA LYS A 484 8.88 -18.65 6.44
C LYS A 484 7.62 -18.01 5.86
N SER A 485 7.57 -17.81 4.55
CA SER A 485 6.51 -17.10 3.86
C SER A 485 5.98 -17.92 2.68
N PRO A 486 4.66 -18.05 2.53
CA PRO A 486 4.05 -18.64 1.35
C PRO A 486 3.98 -17.64 0.18
N PHE A 487 4.35 -16.38 0.40
CA PHE A 487 4.27 -15.30 -0.60
C PHE A 487 5.46 -15.27 -1.56
N GLY A 488 6.45 -16.17 -1.39
CA GLY A 488 7.60 -16.26 -2.27
C GLY A 488 8.76 -15.36 -1.88
N ILE A 489 9.77 -15.32 -2.75
CA ILE A 489 11.05 -14.66 -2.48
C ILE A 489 10.94 -13.16 -2.77
N LEU A 490 11.36 -12.35 -1.80
CA LEU A 490 11.49 -10.91 -2.00
C LEU A 490 12.53 -10.33 -1.07
N TYR A 491 13.55 -9.69 -1.63
CA TYR A 491 14.45 -8.80 -0.91
C TYR A 491 13.98 -7.35 -1.09
N ILE A 492 14.00 -6.55 -0.02
CA ILE A 492 13.75 -5.11 -0.05
C ILE A 492 14.84 -4.40 0.76
N CYS A 493 15.41 -3.35 0.16
CA CYS A 493 16.19 -2.34 0.86
C CYS A 493 15.60 -0.95 0.57
N LYS A 494 15.27 -0.19 1.62
CA LYS A 494 14.76 1.18 1.52
C LYS A 494 15.89 2.16 1.76
N ILE A 495 16.17 2.99 0.75
CA ILE A 495 17.34 3.85 0.68
C ILE A 495 16.86 5.30 0.58
N LYS A 496 17.31 6.18 1.46
CA LYS A 496 17.04 7.62 1.42
C LYS A 496 18.29 8.39 1.03
N LYS A 497 18.14 9.36 0.13
CA LYS A 497 19.21 10.31 -0.21
C LYS A 497 19.16 11.50 0.76
N ILE A 498 20.30 11.84 1.36
CA ILE A 498 20.44 12.90 2.35
C ILE A 498 20.58 14.27 1.69
#